data_AF-A0A7W1JZ21-F1
#
_entry.id   AF-A0A7W1JZ21-F1
#
_cell.length_a   1.000
_cell.length_b   1.000
_cell.length_c   1.000
_cell.angle_alpha   90.00
_cell.angle_beta   90.00
_cell.angle_gamma   90.00
#
_symmetry.space_group_name_H-M   'P 1'
#
loop_
_entity.id
_entity.type
_entity.pdbx_description
1 polymer ?
#
loop_
_entity_poly.entity_id
_entity_poly.type
_entity_poly.pdbx_seq_one_letter_code
_entity_poly.pdbx_strand_id
1 'polypeptide(L)' 'MNETIVEGVNRSGEAFLSHTRLNGRYVIRLAIGNERTTEDDVRRAWVALRAAATG' A
#
# COMPACT_ATOMS: atom_id res chain seq x y z
N MET A 1 -2.98 -12.47 4.01
CA MET A 1 -1.50 -12.30 4.12
C MET A 1 -1.10 -11.06 3.33
N ASN A 2 0.11 -10.51 3.46
CA ASN A 2 0.49 -9.19 2.88
C ASN A 2 0.08 -8.96 1.40
N GLU A 3 0.07 -10.00 0.58
CA GLU A 3 -0.42 -9.97 -0.80
C GLU A 3 -1.89 -9.54 -0.91
N THR A 4 -2.78 -10.10 -0.09
CA THR A 4 -4.21 -9.73 -0.01
C THR A 4 -4.40 -8.27 0.40
N ILE A 5 -3.55 -7.76 1.28
CA ILE A 5 -3.59 -6.34 1.71
C ILE A 5 -3.25 -5.44 0.52
N VAL A 6 -2.18 -5.75 -0.21
CA VAL A 6 -1.77 -4.98 -1.40
C VAL A 6 -2.84 -5.05 -2.49
N GLU A 7 -3.41 -6.23 -2.75
CA GLU A 7 -4.51 -6.39 -3.70
C GLU A 7 -5.75 -5.60 -3.29
N GLY A 8 -6.09 -5.60 -2.00
CA GLY A 8 -7.22 -4.83 -1.46
C GLY A 8 -7.05 -3.33 -1.68
N VAL A 9 -5.86 -2.80 -1.36
CA VAL A 9 -5.53 -1.38 -1.59
C VAL A 9 -5.56 -1.05 -3.09
N ASN A 10 -4.92 -1.85 -3.94
CA ASN A 10 -4.92 -1.62 -5.39
C ASN A 10 -6.33 -1.68 -5.99
N ARG A 11 -7.19 -2.59 -5.51
CA ARG A 11 -8.59 -2.71 -5.94
C ARG A 11 -9.44 -1.54 -5.50
N SER A 12 -9.15 -0.95 -4.32
CA SER A 12 -9.87 0.22 -3.82
C SER A 12 -9.61 1.48 -4.64
N GLY A 13 -8.49 1.54 -5.38
CA GLY A 13 -8.07 2.73 -6.14
C GLY A 13 -7.46 3.85 -5.30
N GLU A 14 -7.40 3.72 -3.97
CA GLU A 14 -6.86 4.77 -3.08
C GLU A 14 -5.36 4.98 -3.27
N ALA A 15 -4.62 3.90 -3.53
CA ALA A 15 -3.20 3.95 -3.85
C ALA A 15 -2.81 2.78 -4.75
N PHE A 16 -1.76 2.97 -5.55
CA PHE A 16 -1.12 1.90 -6.29
C PHE A 16 0.18 1.48 -5.58
N LEU A 17 0.24 0.22 -5.15
CA LEU A 17 1.38 -0.37 -4.47
C LEU A 17 1.97 -1.51 -5.31
N SER A 18 3.27 -1.41 -5.55
CA SER A 18 4.08 -2.55 -5.98
C SER A 18 4.63 -3.30 -4.77
N HIS A 19 4.99 -4.56 -4.97
CA HIS A 19 5.54 -5.41 -3.92
C HIS A 19 6.89 -5.98 -4.33
N THR A 20 7.59 -6.51 -3.34
CA THR A 20 8.79 -7.32 -3.58
C THR A 20 8.82 -8.49 -2.59
N ARG A 21 9.67 -9.48 -2.88
CA ARG A 21 9.99 -10.54 -1.93
C ARG A 21 11.38 -10.32 -1.36
N LEU A 22 11.47 -10.12 -0.05
CA LEU A 22 12.74 -10.05 0.67
C LEU A 22 12.89 -11.32 1.50
N ASN A 23 13.99 -12.05 1.30
CA ASN A 23 14.23 -13.34 1.96
C ASN A 23 13.04 -14.31 1.84
N GLY A 24 12.44 -14.37 0.64
CA GLY A 24 11.27 -15.21 0.35
C GLY A 24 9.94 -14.71 0.93
N ARG A 25 9.92 -13.61 1.70
CA ARG A 25 8.70 -13.05 2.31
C ARG A 25 8.15 -11.91 1.49
N TYR A 26 6.83 -11.86 1.32
CA TYR A 26 6.14 -10.78 0.63
C TYR A 26 6.15 -9.50 1.50
N VAL A 27 6.70 -8.41 0.96
CA VAL A 27 6.83 -7.13 1.67
C VAL A 27 6.03 -6.04 0.96
N ILE A 28 5.30 -5.26 1.76
CA ILE A 28 4.58 -4.07 1.30
C ILE A 28 5.54 -2.89 1.28
N ARG A 29 5.60 -2.16 0.15
CA ARG A 29 6.41 -0.95 0.01
C ARG A 29 5.53 0.21 -0.44
N LEU A 30 5.53 1.29 0.35
CA LEU A 30 4.98 2.58 -0.06
C LEU A 30 6.16 3.47 -0.47
N ALA A 31 6.34 3.67 -1.79
CA ALA A 31 7.42 4.51 -2.31
C ALA A 31 6.90 5.92 -2.56
N ILE A 32 7.37 6.89 -1.78
CA ILE A 32 7.01 8.30 -1.88
C ILE A 32 8.07 9.00 -2.73
N GLY A 33 7.65 9.65 -3.82
CA GLY A 33 8.59 10.33 -4.72
C GLY A 33 7.98 11.03 -5.94
N ASN A 34 6.65 10.94 -6.13
CA ASN A 34 5.97 11.77 -7.12
C ASN A 34 5.87 13.20 -6.58
N GLU A 35 6.24 14.20 -7.38
CA GLU A 35 6.23 15.63 -7.02
C GLU A 35 4.85 16.16 -6.59
N ARG A 36 3.78 15.48 -7.02
CA ARG A 36 2.39 15.83 -6.67
C ARG A 36 1.90 15.15 -5.40
N THR A 37 2.67 14.22 -4.83
CA THR A 37 2.28 13.53 -3.59
C THR A 37 2.33 14.51 -2.42
N THR A 38 1.21 14.63 -1.73
CA THR A 38 1.03 15.43 -0.52
C THR A 38 1.03 14.55 0.73
N GLU A 39 1.10 15.17 1.91
CA GLU A 39 0.94 14.45 3.18
C GLU A 39 -0.43 13.78 3.30
N ASP A 40 -1.48 14.41 2.77
CA ASP A 40 -2.82 13.85 2.76
C ASP A 40 -2.87 12.55 1.96
N ASP A 41 -2.19 12.48 0.80
CA ASP A 41 -2.12 11.26 0.00
C ASP A 41 -1.45 10.12 0.77
N VAL A 42 -0.36 10.42 1.49
CA VAL A 42 0.34 9.43 2.35
C VAL A 42 -0.58 8.95 3.47
N ARG A 43 -1.32 9.88 4.10
CA ARG A 43 -2.25 9.53 5.18
C ARG A 43 -3.40 8.65 4.68
N ARG A 44 -3.97 8.95 3.51
CA ARG A 44 -5.04 8.12 2.92
C ARG A 44 -4.53 6.73 2.54
N ALA A 45 -3.34 6.62 1.94
CA ALA A 45 -2.71 5.33 1.66
C ALA A 45 -2.48 4.51 2.94
N TRP A 46 -2.07 5.15 4.05
CA TRP A 46 -1.92 4.49 5.34
C TRP A 46 -3.25 3.98 5.92
N VAL A 47 -4.31 4.78 5.84
CA VAL A 47 -5.66 4.38 6.27
C VAL A 47 -6.16 3.18 5.45
N ALA A 48 -5.99 3.21 4.13
CA ALA A 48 -6.36 2.10 3.25
C ALA A 48 -5.61 0.81 3.58
N LEU A 49 -4.30 0.90 3.81
CA LEU A 49 -3.48 -0.24 4.26
C LEU A 49 -4.00 -0.83 5.57
N ARG A 50 -4.33 0.03 6.55
CA ARG A 50 -4.87 -0.40 7.85
C ARG A 50 -6.23 -1.07 7.70
N ALA A 51 -7.13 -0.50 6.91
CA ALA A 51 -8.45 -1.05 6.65
C ALA A 51 -8.35 -2.45 6.00
N ALA A 52 -7.50 -2.60 4.98
CA ALA A 52 -7.27 -3.86 4.29
C ALA A 52 -6.56 -4.91 5.16
N ALA A 53 -5.89 -4.52 6.25
CA ALA A 53 -5.24 -5.44 7.19
C ALA A 53 -6.20 -5.97 8.28
N THR A 54 -7.30 -5.27 8.55
CA THR A 54 -8.32 -5.66 9.53
C THR A 54 -9.48 -6.46 8.95
N GLY A 55 -9.54 -6.62 7.63
CA GLY A 55 -10.48 -7.51 6.94
C GLY A 55 -9.90 -8.91 6.73
#